data_AF-A0A814ISG4-F1
#
_entry.id   AF-A0A814ISG4-F1
#
_cell.length_a   1.000
_cell.length_b   1.000
_cell.length_c   1.000
_cell.angle_alpha   90.00
_cell.angle_beta   90.00
_cell.angle_gamma   90.00
#
_symmetry.space_group_name_H-M   'P 1'
#
loop_
_entity.id
_entity.type
_entity.pdbx_description
1 polymer ?
#
loop_
_entity_poly.entity_id
_entity_poly.type
_entity_poly.pdbx_seq_one_letter_code
_entity_poly.pdbx_strand_id
1 'polypeptide(L)'
;MPAHHQVVKRSLNDPVITSNRVAAGIGIEGSRSNQLSYPRGIFVDVNFDLYVADCGNNAVRLFQQGESNGISIDISPFTMKPRCPTGIILDAEKYLFIVDSGNHRIVGSGLNGFRCLVGCDGKGSQSNQLALPFSFSFDHSGNIYVTDQENSRIQKFNYAKKYCGTSVNIQLKYSSKLTDDSPTYYRDCQVPQCHYETIQIHVNTTGLYVLWSKSSINTYGYIYENDFNPLKPFENLLLSHDDPKESSCVIGDQCNTYIKGIGLTLDDILRDELQPNKVLNNQSFSIKFSAGLTIIMFVAGLINSVLSFITFQHKDSQQVGCGMYLLTSSITSLLTISMFIIKFWFVVLTHINVSTSLAVLRGGCASIESILKLFLYLDGWLNACVAIERALLLFQGVQAVFVNIFGGIMRCDVIAQGIVAAAKELKLTIPIVVRLQGTRVDDAKAIIATSQFKILPCDDLADGARLVVKLAQIVSLARSASIAVQFELPI
;
A
#
# COMPACT_ATOMS: atom_id res chain seq x y z
N MET A 1 5.03 0.82 -41.09
CA MET A 1 3.63 1.09 -40.72
C MET A 1 3.56 2.51 -40.21
N PRO A 2 2.52 3.30 -40.51
CA PRO A 2 2.35 4.60 -39.86
C PRO A 2 2.28 4.37 -38.34
N ALA A 3 3.04 5.14 -37.56
CA ALA A 3 2.94 5.07 -36.12
C ALA A 3 1.53 5.55 -35.73
N HIS A 4 0.82 4.78 -34.92
CA HIS A 4 -0.46 5.23 -34.36
C HIS A 4 -0.17 5.92 -33.02
N HIS A 5 -0.46 7.22 -32.97
CA HIS A 5 -0.20 8.05 -31.79
C HIS A 5 -1.40 7.97 -30.82
N GLN A 6 -1.55 6.81 -30.19
CA GLN A 6 -2.66 6.52 -29.27
C GLN A 6 -2.27 5.53 -28.18
N VAL A 7 -3.00 5.57 -27.07
CA VAL A 7 -3.00 4.55 -26.02
C VAL A 7 -4.26 3.71 -26.20
N VAL A 8 -4.09 2.39 -26.28
CA VAL A 8 -5.20 1.45 -26.39
C VAL A 8 -5.31 0.62 -25.12
N LYS A 9 -6.54 0.43 -24.64
CA LYS A 9 -6.85 -0.53 -23.59
C LYS A 9 -7.28 -1.83 -24.26
N ARG A 10 -6.69 -2.93 -23.80
CA ARG A 10 -7.00 -4.28 -24.26
C ARG A 10 -7.44 -5.14 -23.08
N SER A 11 -8.53 -5.88 -23.27
CA SER A 11 -8.90 -6.95 -22.34
C SER A 11 -7.98 -8.14 -22.54
N LEU A 12 -7.42 -8.69 -21.46
CA LEU A 12 -6.65 -9.93 -21.51
C LEU A 12 -7.53 -11.15 -21.79
N ASN A 13 -8.85 -11.01 -21.65
CA ASN A 13 -9.84 -12.09 -21.79
C ASN A 13 -10.54 -12.12 -23.16
N ASP A 14 -10.14 -11.29 -24.13
CA ASP A 14 -10.71 -11.26 -25.49
C ASP A 14 -9.72 -11.95 -26.47
N PRO A 15 -9.95 -13.23 -26.82
CA PRO A 15 -9.03 -14.02 -27.66
C PRO A 15 -9.05 -13.58 -29.13
N VAL A 16 -10.09 -12.87 -29.55
CA VAL A 16 -10.18 -12.25 -30.87
C VAL A 16 -9.86 -10.77 -30.69
N ILE A 17 -8.87 -10.25 -31.42
CA ILE A 17 -8.42 -8.85 -31.32
C ILE A 17 -9.47 -7.93 -31.97
N THR A 18 -10.68 -7.90 -31.42
CA THR A 18 -11.84 -7.18 -31.98
C THR A 18 -12.25 -5.97 -31.16
N SER A 19 -11.76 -5.81 -29.92
CA SER A 19 -12.12 -4.69 -29.05
C SER A 19 -10.93 -3.86 -28.53
N ASN A 20 -10.03 -3.43 -29.43
CA ASN A 20 -9.10 -2.35 -29.07
C ASN A 20 -9.90 -1.07 -28.80
N ARG A 21 -10.11 -0.73 -27.53
CA ARG A 21 -10.72 0.54 -27.14
C ARG A 21 -9.61 1.57 -26.99
N VAL A 22 -9.69 2.63 -27.78
CA VAL A 22 -8.81 3.78 -27.64
C VAL A 22 -9.07 4.44 -26.28
N ALA A 23 -8.02 4.54 -25.46
CA ALA A 23 -8.06 5.16 -24.14
C ALA A 23 -7.58 6.61 -24.18
N ALA A 24 -6.65 6.94 -25.08
CA ALA A 24 -6.18 8.30 -25.31
C ALA A 24 -5.59 8.46 -26.72
N GLY A 25 -5.75 9.64 -27.32
CA GLY A 25 -5.23 9.94 -28.66
C GLY A 25 -6.05 9.30 -29.79
N ILE A 26 -6.28 10.02 -30.88
CA ILE A 26 -7.07 9.52 -32.04
C ILE A 26 -6.22 8.73 -33.07
N GLY A 27 -5.01 8.32 -32.70
CA GLY A 27 -4.11 7.55 -33.58
C GLY A 27 -3.39 8.38 -34.64
N ILE A 28 -3.62 9.70 -34.67
CA ILE A 28 -2.97 10.66 -35.56
C ILE A 28 -2.05 11.55 -34.72
N GLU A 29 -0.84 11.79 -35.22
CA GLU A 29 0.09 12.73 -34.62
C GLU A 29 -0.50 14.15 -34.59
N GLY A 30 -0.41 14.81 -33.44
CA GLY A 30 -0.76 16.23 -33.33
C GLY A 30 -0.71 16.73 -31.91
N SER A 31 -1.10 17.99 -31.73
CA SER A 31 -1.01 18.73 -30.46
C SER A 31 -2.37 19.15 -29.88
N ARG A 32 -3.48 18.84 -30.56
CA ARG A 32 -4.85 19.08 -30.04
C ARG A 32 -5.10 18.27 -28.76
N SER A 33 -6.12 18.65 -27.98
CA SER A 33 -6.47 17.98 -26.71
C SER A 33 -6.68 16.47 -26.84
N ASN A 34 -7.19 16.00 -27.97
CA ASN A 34 -7.43 14.59 -28.26
C ASN A 34 -6.35 13.94 -29.15
N GLN A 35 -5.24 14.62 -29.40
CA GLN A 35 -4.11 14.13 -30.20
C GLN A 35 -2.87 13.97 -29.33
N LEU A 36 -1.99 13.05 -29.72
CA LEU A 36 -0.72 12.79 -29.07
C LEU A 36 0.40 12.87 -30.11
N SER A 37 1.61 13.22 -29.71
CA SER A 37 2.82 13.16 -30.52
C SER A 37 3.88 12.32 -29.79
N TYR A 38 4.24 11.16 -30.35
CA TYR A 38 5.16 10.19 -29.79
C TYR A 38 4.91 9.89 -28.29
N PRO A 39 3.74 9.36 -27.89
CA PRO A 39 3.52 8.98 -26.49
C PRO A 39 4.49 7.87 -26.06
N ARG A 40 5.23 8.08 -24.96
CA ARG A 40 6.33 7.17 -24.52
C ARG A 40 6.07 6.43 -23.22
N GLY A 41 5.26 7.00 -22.33
CA GLY A 41 4.96 6.43 -21.02
C GLY A 41 3.53 6.69 -20.61
N ILE A 42 3.00 5.82 -19.77
CA ILE A 42 1.66 5.95 -19.20
C ILE A 42 1.68 5.64 -17.72
N PHE A 43 0.75 6.25 -16.98
CA PHE A 43 0.43 5.91 -15.60
C PHE A 43 -1.08 5.99 -15.41
N VAL A 44 -1.65 5.06 -14.63
CA VAL A 44 -3.08 5.05 -14.31
C VAL A 44 -3.21 5.12 -12.80
N ASP A 45 -3.95 6.11 -12.30
CA ASP A 45 -4.16 6.29 -10.87
C ASP A 45 -5.33 5.43 -10.33
N VAL A 46 -5.59 5.56 -9.03
CA VAL A 46 -6.67 4.82 -8.34
C VAL A 46 -8.08 5.22 -8.78
N ASN A 47 -8.23 6.40 -9.37
CA ASN A 47 -9.49 6.88 -9.95
C ASN A 47 -9.65 6.42 -11.41
N PHE A 48 -8.69 5.66 -11.95
CA PHE A 48 -8.58 5.28 -13.35
C PHE A 48 -8.32 6.47 -14.30
N ASP A 49 -7.77 7.56 -13.79
CA ASP A 49 -7.29 8.66 -14.62
C ASP A 49 -5.96 8.26 -15.27
N LEU A 50 -5.84 8.51 -16.58
CA LEU A 50 -4.71 8.13 -17.41
C LEU A 50 -3.79 9.33 -17.67
N TYR A 51 -2.56 9.23 -17.21
CA TYR A 51 -1.47 10.17 -17.46
C TYR A 51 -0.62 9.65 -18.61
N VAL A 52 -0.39 10.46 -19.63
CA VAL A 52 0.38 10.09 -20.82
C VAL A 52 1.56 11.04 -21.00
N ALA A 53 2.75 10.47 -21.14
CA ALA A 53 3.99 11.20 -21.44
C ALA A 53 4.03 11.47 -22.95
N ASP A 54 3.53 12.63 -23.34
CA ASP A 54 3.38 13.08 -24.71
C ASP A 54 4.69 13.72 -25.18
N CYS A 55 5.69 12.87 -25.46
CA CYS A 55 7.08 13.30 -25.64
C CYS A 55 7.25 14.33 -26.77
N GLY A 56 6.60 14.12 -27.92
CA GLY A 56 6.68 15.03 -29.06
C GLY A 56 6.07 16.40 -28.79
N ASN A 57 5.02 16.45 -27.96
CA ASN A 57 4.44 17.71 -27.51
C ASN A 57 5.12 18.30 -26.26
N ASN A 58 6.15 17.64 -25.72
CA ASN A 58 6.86 18.05 -24.51
C ASN A 58 5.89 18.29 -23.32
N ALA A 59 4.91 17.41 -23.14
CA ALA A 59 3.86 17.59 -22.15
C ALA A 59 3.48 16.27 -21.47
N VAL A 60 2.87 16.38 -20.29
CA VAL A 60 2.12 15.29 -19.69
C VAL A 60 0.63 15.58 -19.87
N ARG A 61 -0.11 14.62 -20.43
CA ARG A 61 -1.55 14.72 -20.69
C ARG A 61 -2.32 13.87 -19.70
N LEU A 62 -3.34 14.45 -19.06
CA LEU A 62 -4.28 13.77 -18.18
C LEU A 62 -5.58 13.51 -18.93
N PHE A 63 -5.98 12.26 -19.03
CA PHE A 63 -7.27 11.82 -19.55
C PHE A 63 -8.06 11.26 -18.37
N GLN A 64 -9.13 11.95 -17.98
CA GLN A 64 -9.98 11.45 -16.90
C GLN A 64 -10.78 10.24 -17.37
N GLN A 65 -11.21 9.38 -16.44
CA GLN A 65 -11.94 8.16 -16.79
C GLN A 65 -13.17 8.46 -17.67
N GLY A 66 -13.17 7.94 -18.91
CA GLY A 66 -14.26 8.10 -19.86
C GLY A 66 -14.17 9.35 -20.76
N GLU A 67 -13.23 10.25 -20.49
CA GLU A 67 -12.98 11.44 -21.30
C GLU A 67 -12.03 11.15 -22.46
N SER A 68 -12.32 11.74 -23.62
CA SER A 68 -11.51 11.59 -24.84
C SER A 68 -10.53 12.74 -25.08
N ASN A 69 -10.72 13.87 -24.36
CA ASN A 69 -9.86 15.03 -24.41
C ASN A 69 -8.89 15.02 -23.24
N GLY A 70 -7.60 15.14 -23.54
CA GLY A 70 -6.54 15.24 -22.56
C GLY A 70 -6.32 16.68 -22.11
N ILE A 71 -6.26 16.86 -20.79
CA ILE A 71 -5.86 18.11 -20.13
C ILE A 71 -4.32 18.11 -20.05
N SER A 72 -3.67 19.15 -20.59
CA SER A 72 -2.23 19.30 -20.37
C SER A 72 -1.98 19.70 -18.92
N ILE A 73 -1.17 18.91 -18.22
CA ILE A 73 -0.73 19.26 -16.87
C ILE A 73 0.28 20.39 -17.01
N ASP A 74 -0.13 21.58 -16.59
CA ASP A 74 0.72 22.75 -16.68
C ASP A 74 1.77 22.70 -15.57
N ILE A 75 3.00 22.38 -15.96
CA ILE A 75 4.19 22.37 -15.10
C ILE A 75 4.72 23.81 -14.90
N SER A 76 4.04 24.81 -15.51
CA SER A 76 4.50 26.18 -15.68
C SER A 76 3.85 27.22 -14.73
N PRO A 77 4.00 27.08 -13.40
CA PRO A 77 4.25 28.28 -12.59
C PRO A 77 5.74 28.45 -12.26
N PHE A 78 6.59 27.47 -12.59
CA PHE A 78 8.02 27.47 -12.26
C PHE A 78 8.86 27.07 -13.48
N THR A 79 10.09 27.60 -13.55
CA THR A 79 11.04 27.66 -14.69
C THR A 79 11.51 26.31 -15.30
N MET A 80 10.75 25.22 -15.17
CA MET A 80 11.16 23.86 -15.52
C MET A 80 10.23 23.19 -16.54
N LYS A 81 10.19 23.72 -17.77
CA LYS A 81 9.46 23.08 -18.88
C LYS A 81 10.07 21.70 -19.21
N PRO A 82 9.29 20.61 -19.21
CA PRO A 82 9.80 19.29 -19.60
C PRO A 82 10.14 19.25 -21.10
N ARG A 83 11.04 18.36 -21.49
CA ARG A 83 11.41 18.07 -22.88
C ARG A 83 11.40 16.57 -23.08
N CYS A 84 10.53 16.10 -23.98
CA CYS A 84 10.30 14.68 -24.24
C CYS A 84 10.15 13.86 -22.94
N PRO A 85 9.08 14.06 -22.15
CA PRO A 85 8.83 13.21 -20.99
C PRO A 85 8.61 11.75 -21.44
N THR A 86 9.19 10.78 -20.72
CA THR A 86 9.12 9.36 -21.08
C THR A 86 8.52 8.46 -20.01
N GLY A 87 8.67 8.80 -18.73
CA GLY A 87 8.13 8.05 -17.61
C GLY A 87 7.36 8.96 -16.66
N ILE A 88 6.27 8.45 -16.09
CA ILE A 88 5.38 9.17 -15.18
C ILE A 88 4.98 8.23 -14.04
N ILE A 89 5.04 8.71 -12.80
CA ILE A 89 4.51 8.01 -11.62
C ILE A 89 3.88 9.05 -10.69
N LEU A 90 2.79 8.69 -9.99
CA LEU A 90 2.29 9.44 -8.83
C LEU A 90 2.59 8.67 -7.54
N ASP A 91 2.90 9.40 -6.45
CA ASP A 91 2.87 8.83 -5.08
C ASP A 91 1.44 8.83 -4.49
N ALA A 92 1.23 8.31 -3.27
CA ALA A 92 -0.12 8.27 -2.70
C ALA A 92 -0.66 9.65 -2.34
N GLU A 93 0.23 10.62 -2.09
CA GLU A 93 -0.11 12.03 -1.90
C GLU A 93 -0.39 12.77 -3.23
N LYS A 94 -0.39 12.05 -4.36
CA LYS A 94 -0.64 12.54 -5.73
C LYS A 94 0.40 13.53 -6.27
N TYR A 95 1.61 13.54 -5.72
CA TYR A 95 2.72 14.23 -6.35
C TYR A 95 3.16 13.50 -7.61
N LEU A 96 3.26 14.25 -8.70
CA LEU A 96 3.64 13.79 -10.02
C LEU A 96 5.16 13.79 -10.19
N PHE A 97 5.73 12.63 -10.52
CA PHE A 97 7.13 12.44 -10.82
C PHE A 97 7.29 12.08 -12.30
N ILE A 98 8.22 12.76 -12.98
CA ILE A 98 8.37 12.68 -14.43
C ILE A 98 9.84 12.46 -14.77
N VAL A 99 10.09 11.52 -15.69
CA VAL A 99 11.36 11.42 -16.40
C VAL A 99 11.37 12.46 -17.50
N ASP A 100 12.12 13.53 -17.30
CA ASP A 100 12.33 14.60 -18.28
C ASP A 100 13.54 14.23 -19.14
N SER A 101 13.34 13.24 -20.02
CA SER A 101 14.40 12.53 -20.74
C SER A 101 15.26 13.45 -21.60
N GLY A 102 14.63 14.39 -22.30
CA GLY A 102 15.30 15.35 -23.17
C GLY A 102 16.08 16.44 -22.42
N ASN A 103 15.85 16.61 -21.13
CA ASN A 103 16.68 17.43 -20.24
C ASN A 103 17.57 16.57 -19.31
N HIS A 104 17.61 15.26 -19.50
CA HIS A 104 18.44 14.31 -18.77
C HIS A 104 18.27 14.34 -17.25
N ARG A 105 17.03 14.50 -16.79
CA ARG A 105 16.72 14.65 -15.36
C ARG A 105 15.43 13.96 -14.96
N ILE A 106 15.27 13.76 -13.66
CA ILE A 106 14.00 13.38 -13.03
C ILE A 106 13.47 14.61 -12.29
N VAL A 107 12.19 14.94 -12.51
CA VAL A 107 11.51 16.04 -11.82
C VAL A 107 10.33 15.50 -11.01
N GLY A 108 10.00 16.17 -9.91
CA GLY A 108 8.85 15.84 -9.09
C GLY A 108 8.09 17.09 -8.67
N SER A 109 6.76 17.03 -8.64
CA SER A 109 5.94 18.09 -8.08
C SER A 109 6.04 18.11 -6.56
N GLY A 110 5.94 19.30 -5.97
CA GLY A 110 5.78 19.51 -4.53
C GLY A 110 4.83 20.68 -4.26
N LEU A 111 4.68 21.03 -2.99
CA LEU A 111 3.85 22.18 -2.54
C LEU A 111 4.20 23.51 -3.23
N ASN A 112 5.47 23.68 -3.62
CA ASN A 112 5.99 24.88 -4.28
C ASN A 112 6.23 24.66 -5.79
N GLY A 113 5.51 23.72 -6.42
CA GLY A 113 5.65 23.38 -7.83
C GLY A 113 6.71 22.31 -8.09
N PHE A 114 7.12 22.18 -9.36
CA PHE A 114 8.08 21.15 -9.77
C PHE A 114 9.51 21.51 -9.40
N ARG A 115 10.25 20.50 -8.94
CA ARG A 115 11.69 20.58 -8.66
C ARG A 115 12.46 19.47 -9.36
N CYS A 116 13.73 19.71 -9.64
CA CYS A 116 14.64 18.67 -10.10
C CYS A 116 15.05 17.78 -8.93
N LEU A 117 15.01 16.47 -9.12
CA LEU A 117 15.37 15.46 -8.12
C LEU A 117 16.72 14.80 -8.41
N VAL A 118 16.97 14.50 -9.68
CA VAL A 118 18.15 13.76 -10.15
C VAL A 118 18.57 14.30 -11.51
N GLY A 119 19.87 14.38 -11.81
CA GLY A 119 20.37 14.85 -13.11
C GLY A 119 20.32 16.37 -13.29
N CYS A 120 20.29 17.12 -12.18
CA CYS A 120 20.14 18.58 -12.20
C CYS A 120 21.40 19.30 -12.71
N ASP A 121 22.54 18.62 -12.66
CA ASP A 121 23.85 19.10 -13.14
C ASP A 121 24.07 18.81 -14.63
N GLY A 122 22.99 18.48 -15.35
CA GLY A 122 23.00 18.22 -16.78
C GLY A 122 23.40 16.79 -17.15
N LYS A 123 23.58 16.60 -18.46
CA LYS A 123 23.92 15.30 -19.05
C LYS A 123 25.29 14.83 -18.58
N GLY A 124 25.42 13.55 -18.22
CA GLY A 124 26.71 12.93 -18.04
C GLY A 124 26.65 11.54 -17.42
N SER A 125 27.80 11.03 -17.01
CA SER A 125 27.98 9.66 -16.48
C SER A 125 28.41 9.62 -15.02
N GLN A 126 28.49 10.79 -14.35
CA GLN A 126 28.77 10.87 -12.91
C GLN A 126 27.60 10.30 -12.07
N SER A 127 27.82 10.14 -10.77
CA SER A 127 26.86 9.55 -9.82
C SER A 127 25.63 10.41 -9.53
N ASN A 128 25.65 11.68 -9.91
CA ASN A 128 24.56 12.65 -9.82
C ASN A 128 23.95 13.01 -11.19
N GLN A 129 24.50 12.45 -12.27
CA GLN A 129 24.15 12.77 -13.66
C GLN A 129 23.45 11.59 -14.34
N LEU A 130 22.64 11.91 -15.35
CA LEU A 130 21.95 10.97 -16.21
C LEU A 130 22.20 11.32 -17.68
N ALA A 131 21.99 10.38 -18.58
CA ALA A 131 22.06 10.56 -20.03
C ALA A 131 20.90 9.79 -20.69
N LEU A 132 19.93 10.57 -21.20
CA LEU A 132 18.66 10.10 -21.76
C LEU A 132 17.97 9.04 -20.87
N PRO A 133 17.62 9.38 -19.62
CA PRO A 133 16.90 8.45 -18.77
C PRO A 133 15.55 8.10 -19.41
N PHE A 134 15.14 6.84 -19.34
CA PHE A 134 13.92 6.38 -20.02
C PHE A 134 12.76 6.15 -19.04
N SER A 135 13.01 5.43 -17.96
CA SER A 135 12.03 5.09 -16.94
C SER A 135 12.65 5.14 -15.54
N PHE A 136 11.82 5.15 -14.52
CA PHE A 136 12.23 5.06 -13.13
C PHE A 136 11.20 4.29 -12.30
N SER A 137 11.60 3.82 -11.13
CA SER A 137 10.72 3.23 -10.12
C SER A 137 11.24 3.56 -8.72
N PHE A 138 10.33 3.55 -7.75
CA PHE A 138 10.70 3.62 -6.33
C PHE A 138 10.87 2.22 -5.73
N ASP A 139 11.73 2.09 -4.72
CA ASP A 139 11.68 0.97 -3.77
C ASP A 139 10.87 1.31 -2.51
N HIS A 140 10.68 0.33 -1.62
CA HIS A 140 9.93 0.49 -0.37
C HIS A 140 10.53 1.53 0.59
N SER A 141 11.81 1.90 0.42
CA SER A 141 12.50 2.91 1.21
C SER A 141 12.43 4.30 0.56
N GLY A 142 11.75 4.43 -0.57
CA GLY A 142 11.64 5.68 -1.33
C GLY A 142 12.83 5.95 -2.24
N ASN A 143 13.80 5.05 -2.38
CA ASN A 143 14.93 5.26 -3.30
C ASN A 143 14.46 5.15 -4.75
N ILE A 144 15.05 5.96 -5.63
CA ILE A 144 14.71 6.00 -7.04
C ILE A 144 15.71 5.15 -7.83
N TYR A 145 15.20 4.20 -8.62
CA TYR A 145 15.98 3.44 -9.60
C TYR A 145 15.66 3.99 -10.98
N VAL A 146 16.66 4.52 -11.69
CA VAL A 146 16.50 5.14 -13.00
C VAL A 146 17.19 4.26 -14.06
N THR A 147 16.50 4.00 -15.18
CA THR A 147 17.13 3.43 -16.37
C THR A 147 17.82 4.55 -17.16
N ASP A 148 19.14 4.60 -17.07
CA ASP A 148 20.01 5.62 -17.65
C ASP A 148 20.50 5.12 -19.02
N GLN A 149 19.65 5.28 -20.04
CA GLN A 149 19.70 4.51 -21.29
C GLN A 149 21.01 4.71 -22.05
N GLU A 150 21.46 5.96 -22.20
CA GLU A 150 22.68 6.24 -22.99
C GLU A 150 23.94 5.78 -22.26
N ASN A 151 23.93 5.80 -20.92
CA ASN A 151 25.01 5.25 -20.10
C ASN A 151 24.91 3.73 -19.92
N SER A 152 23.89 3.06 -20.49
CA SER A 152 23.68 1.61 -20.40
C SER A 152 23.69 1.07 -18.96
N ARG A 153 23.10 1.81 -18.01
CA ARG A 153 23.09 1.44 -16.59
C ARG A 153 21.73 1.65 -15.93
N ILE A 154 21.54 1.00 -14.79
CA ILE A 154 20.49 1.32 -13.82
C ILE A 154 21.17 1.96 -12.62
N GLN A 155 20.67 3.12 -12.20
CA GLN A 155 21.28 3.89 -11.12
C GLN A 155 20.28 4.06 -9.97
N LYS A 156 20.73 3.80 -8.74
CA LYS A 156 19.96 3.98 -7.51
C LYS A 156 20.31 5.34 -6.90
N PHE A 157 19.31 6.15 -6.63
CA PHE A 157 19.42 7.41 -5.91
C PHE A 157 18.68 7.31 -4.58
N ASN A 158 19.35 7.71 -3.51
CA ASN A 158 18.73 7.78 -2.20
C ASN A 158 17.83 9.01 -2.15
N TYR A 159 16.59 8.84 -2.57
CA TYR A 159 15.53 9.81 -2.36
C TYR A 159 14.88 9.52 -1.01
N ALA A 160 15.62 9.78 0.07
CA ALA A 160 15.04 9.77 1.40
C ALA A 160 13.91 10.81 1.38
N LYS A 161 12.69 10.37 1.73
CA LYS A 161 11.51 11.24 1.86
C LYS A 161 11.87 12.38 2.81
N LYS A 162 12.25 13.53 2.26
CA LYS A 162 12.44 14.75 3.05
C LYS A 162 11.04 15.21 3.41
N TYR A 163 10.50 14.67 4.50
CA TYR A 163 9.27 15.16 5.10
C TYR A 163 9.51 16.61 5.48
N CYS A 164 8.96 17.53 4.69
CA CYS A 164 8.89 18.93 5.04
C CYS A 164 7.42 19.30 5.18
N GLY A 165 6.94 19.30 6.43
CA GLY A 165 6.14 20.44 6.84
C GLY A 165 6.94 21.73 6.58
N THR A 166 6.22 22.82 6.34
CA THR A 166 6.70 24.15 5.98
C THR A 166 8.00 24.52 6.70
N SER A 167 9.12 24.56 5.98
CA SER A 167 10.40 25.02 6.54
C SER A 167 10.36 26.54 6.69
N VAL A 168 10.03 27.01 7.88
CA VAL A 168 10.25 28.41 8.26
C VAL A 168 11.76 28.57 8.45
N ASN A 169 12.41 29.35 7.59
CA ASN A 169 13.82 29.65 7.73
C ASN A 169 13.99 30.75 8.78
N ILE A 170 14.03 30.36 10.06
CA ILE A 170 14.28 31.30 11.17
C ILE A 170 15.79 31.56 11.20
N GLN A 171 16.24 32.60 10.48
CA GLN A 171 17.62 33.08 10.61
C GLN A 171 17.76 33.89 11.90
N LEU A 172 18.14 33.24 13.00
CA LEU A 172 18.57 33.92 14.21
C LEU A 172 20.10 34.09 14.16
N LYS A 173 20.57 35.33 14.14
CA LYS A 173 22.01 35.62 14.31
C LYS A 173 22.31 35.68 15.80
N TYR A 174 22.85 34.58 16.34
CA TYR A 174 23.47 34.56 17.66
C TYR A 174 24.99 34.68 17.51
N SER A 175 25.62 35.50 18.34
CA SER A 175 27.07 35.60 18.44
C SER A 175 27.50 35.31 19.86
N SER A 176 28.35 34.30 20.02
CA SER A 176 28.90 33.84 21.29
C SER A 176 30.42 33.87 21.22
N LYS A 177 31.10 33.99 22.37
CA LYS A 177 32.55 34.05 22.43
C LYS A 177 33.05 33.16 23.56
N LEU A 178 33.72 32.06 23.17
CA LEU A 178 34.39 31.16 24.08
C LEU A 178 35.55 31.88 24.79
N THR A 179 35.57 31.84 26.11
CA THR A 179 36.63 32.40 26.98
C THR A 179 37.14 31.33 27.96
N ASP A 180 38.25 31.60 28.62
CA ASP A 180 38.80 30.70 29.66
C ASP A 180 37.88 30.57 30.90
N ASP A 181 36.91 31.48 31.05
CA ASP A 181 35.86 31.43 32.08
C ASP A 181 34.63 30.60 31.65
N SER A 182 34.61 30.11 30.41
CA SER A 182 33.48 29.31 29.91
C SER A 182 33.44 27.94 30.60
N PRO A 183 32.24 27.37 30.85
CA PRO A 183 32.11 26.11 31.58
C PRO A 183 32.82 24.97 30.84
N THR A 184 33.26 23.94 31.57
CA THR A 184 33.98 22.79 30.99
C THR A 184 33.14 21.52 30.94
N TYR A 185 33.31 20.73 29.87
CA TYR A 185 32.59 19.45 29.66
C TYR A 185 33.55 18.28 29.48
N TYR A 186 33.21 17.12 30.06
CA TYR A 186 34.14 15.98 30.19
C TYR A 186 34.04 14.95 29.07
N ARG A 187 32.91 14.85 28.34
CA ARG A 187 32.61 13.65 27.54
C ARG A 187 33.36 13.57 26.20
N ASP A 188 33.51 14.68 25.49
CA ASP A 188 33.95 14.65 24.08
C ASP A 188 35.42 15.01 23.88
N CYS A 189 36.13 15.30 24.98
CA CYS A 189 37.54 15.63 24.96
C CYS A 189 38.31 14.62 25.80
N GLN A 190 39.14 13.81 25.12
CA GLN A 190 40.17 13.02 25.78
C GLN A 190 41.19 13.98 26.40
N VAL A 191 40.93 14.39 27.64
CA VAL A 191 41.72 15.21 28.58
C VAL A 191 42.82 16.07 27.93
N PRO A 192 42.70 17.41 27.95
CA PRO A 192 42.10 18.20 29.05
C PRO A 192 40.67 18.67 28.77
N GLN A 193 40.01 19.11 29.86
CA GLN A 193 38.64 19.63 29.88
C GLN A 193 38.43 20.73 28.83
N CYS A 194 37.51 20.51 27.90
CA CYS A 194 37.19 21.51 26.88
C CYS A 194 36.18 22.51 27.43
N HIS A 195 36.50 23.79 27.28
CA HIS A 195 35.54 24.87 27.46
C HIS A 195 34.45 24.76 26.39
N TYR A 196 33.19 24.89 26.79
CA TYR A 196 32.05 24.89 25.89
C TYR A 196 31.17 26.11 26.12
N GLU A 197 30.40 26.45 25.10
CA GLU A 197 29.40 27.49 25.16
C GLU A 197 28.09 26.92 24.61
N THR A 198 26.96 27.28 25.22
CA THR A 198 25.64 26.74 24.83
C THR A 198 24.78 27.85 24.25
N ILE A 199 24.17 27.55 23.11
CA ILE A 199 23.12 28.39 22.52
C ILE A 199 21.83 27.60 22.68
N GLN A 200 20.98 28.05 23.58
CA GLN A 200 19.67 27.43 23.78
C GLN A 200 18.66 28.07 22.83
N ILE A 201 17.97 27.22 22.05
CA ILE A 201 16.89 27.65 21.15
C ILE A 201 15.60 27.01 21.66
N HIS A 202 14.66 27.84 22.13
CA HIS A 202 13.33 27.37 22.50
C HIS A 202 12.51 27.11 21.24
N VAL A 203 12.05 25.88 21.11
CA VAL A 203 11.31 25.42 19.94
C VAL A 203 9.86 25.14 20.36
N ASN A 204 8.95 26.05 20.01
CA ASN A 204 7.55 25.98 20.45
C ASN A 204 6.62 25.26 19.46
N THR A 205 7.17 24.73 18.37
CA THR A 205 6.42 24.04 17.32
C THR A 205 6.98 22.64 17.09
N THR A 206 6.14 21.67 16.77
CA THR A 206 6.60 20.32 16.38
C THR A 206 7.09 20.35 14.94
N GLY A 207 8.30 19.85 14.66
CA GLY A 207 8.86 19.89 13.31
C GLY A 207 10.27 19.29 13.19
N LEU A 208 10.78 19.23 11.96
CA LEU A 208 12.17 18.86 11.68
C LEU A 208 13.06 20.10 11.76
N TYR A 209 14.01 20.09 12.70
CA TYR A 209 14.96 21.18 12.89
C TYR A 209 16.33 20.77 12.37
N VAL A 210 16.92 21.62 11.52
CA VAL A 210 18.26 21.39 10.98
C VAL A 210 19.16 22.52 11.46
N LEU A 211 20.14 22.18 12.28
CA LEU A 211 21.12 23.13 12.82
C LEU A 211 22.30 23.23 11.85
N TRP A 212 22.57 24.43 11.34
CA TRP A 212 23.73 24.72 10.49
C TRP A 212 24.57 25.80 11.15
N SER A 213 25.83 25.48 11.45
CA SER A 213 26.80 26.41 12.02
C SER A 213 27.91 26.65 11.01
N LYS A 214 28.30 27.92 10.84
CA LYS A 214 29.48 28.32 10.07
C LYS A 214 30.58 28.74 11.04
N SER A 215 31.03 27.79 11.86
CA SER A 215 32.07 27.97 12.88
C SER A 215 33.35 27.23 12.49
N SER A 216 34.50 27.73 12.93
CA SER A 216 35.80 27.04 12.88
C SER A 216 35.99 26.06 14.05
N ILE A 217 34.99 25.92 14.93
CA ILE A 217 34.99 25.06 16.12
C ILE A 217 33.90 23.99 15.93
N ASN A 218 34.17 22.77 16.39
CA ASN A 218 33.19 21.68 16.39
C ASN A 218 31.93 22.11 17.13
N THR A 219 30.79 22.02 16.45
CA THR A 219 29.47 22.37 17.00
C THR A 219 28.67 21.08 17.15
N TYR A 220 28.18 20.82 18.36
CA TYR A 220 27.34 19.66 18.65
C TYR A 220 25.91 20.13 18.95
N GLY A 221 24.93 19.40 18.38
CA GLY A 221 23.51 19.68 18.59
C GLY A 221 22.89 18.61 19.50
N TYR A 222 22.26 19.04 20.57
CA TYR A 222 21.52 18.19 21.49
C TYR A 222 20.11 18.74 21.65
N ILE A 223 19.12 17.85 21.74
CA ILE A 223 17.71 18.23 21.91
C ILE A 223 17.28 17.82 23.31
N TYR A 224 16.66 18.75 24.05
CA TYR A 224 16.15 18.53 25.40
C TYR A 224 14.64 18.77 25.45
N GLU A 225 13.92 18.01 26.29
CA GLU A 225 12.48 18.16 26.52
C GLU A 225 12.16 19.44 27.30
N ASN A 226 13.08 19.90 28.15
CA ASN A 226 12.98 21.10 28.97
C ASN A 226 14.28 21.93 28.88
N ASP A 227 14.36 23.03 29.65
CA ASP A 227 15.57 23.86 29.72
C ASP A 227 16.82 23.03 30.06
N PHE A 228 17.89 23.28 29.32
CA PHE A 228 19.16 22.57 29.50
C PHE A 228 19.74 22.89 30.88
N ASN A 229 19.95 21.85 31.70
CA ASN A 229 20.62 21.97 32.98
C ASN A 229 22.09 21.53 32.87
N PRO A 230 23.08 22.44 32.93
CA PRO A 230 24.49 22.10 32.79
C PRO A 230 25.03 21.24 33.94
N LEU A 231 24.38 21.24 35.11
CA LEU A 231 24.73 20.38 36.24
C LEU A 231 24.19 18.94 36.08
N LYS A 232 23.16 18.76 35.23
CA LYS A 232 22.51 17.48 34.97
C LYS A 232 22.22 17.31 33.46
N PRO A 233 23.26 17.20 32.63
CA PRO A 233 23.16 17.33 31.16
C PRO A 233 22.49 16.14 30.46
N PHE A 234 22.08 15.11 31.20
CA PHE A 234 21.37 13.93 30.69
C PHE A 234 19.91 13.87 31.15
N GLU A 235 19.52 14.72 32.09
CA GLU A 235 18.13 14.85 32.50
C GLU A 235 17.37 15.51 31.35
N ASN A 236 16.32 14.86 30.86
CA ASN A 236 15.48 15.33 29.74
C ASN A 236 16.16 15.42 28.36
N LEU A 237 17.30 14.72 28.14
CA LEU A 237 17.96 14.64 26.82
C LEU A 237 17.18 13.70 25.87
N LEU A 238 16.78 14.21 24.72
CA LEU A 238 15.98 13.50 23.71
C LEU A 238 16.81 12.89 22.57
N LEU A 239 17.87 13.56 22.11
CA LEU A 239 18.72 13.13 20.98
C LEU A 239 20.17 13.63 21.16
N SER A 240 21.16 12.79 20.83
CA SER A 240 22.59 13.14 20.85
C SER A 240 23.30 12.78 19.54
N HIS A 241 24.37 13.50 19.22
CA HIS A 241 25.06 13.46 17.92
C HIS A 241 25.81 12.14 17.61
N ASP A 242 26.13 11.33 18.62
CA ASP A 242 27.16 10.28 18.54
C ASP A 242 26.67 8.86 18.24
N ASP A 243 25.45 8.66 17.72
CA ASP A 243 25.04 7.32 17.28
C ASP A 243 25.13 7.15 15.76
N PRO A 244 26.23 6.61 15.20
CA PRO A 244 26.39 6.40 13.76
C PRO A 244 25.42 5.35 13.18
N LYS A 245 24.60 4.69 14.02
CA LYS A 245 23.50 3.82 13.58
C LYS A 245 22.13 4.50 13.57
N GLU A 246 22.01 5.72 14.10
CA GLU A 246 20.73 6.44 14.24
C GLU A 246 20.78 7.85 13.63
N SER A 247 21.46 8.02 12.49
CA SER A 247 21.30 9.21 11.63
C SER A 247 19.91 9.33 10.97
N SER A 248 18.97 8.47 11.37
CA SER A 248 17.58 8.47 10.94
C SER A 248 16.65 8.39 12.14
N CYS A 249 16.32 9.54 12.74
CA CYS A 249 15.14 9.61 13.59
C CYS A 249 14.30 10.82 13.18
N VAL A 250 13.45 10.57 12.17
CA VAL A 250 12.27 11.39 11.90
C VAL A 250 11.23 10.98 12.95
N ILE A 251 10.97 11.85 13.92
CA ILE A 251 9.72 11.77 14.71
C ILE A 251 8.60 12.08 13.71
N GLY A 252 8.01 11.01 13.17
CA GLY A 252 7.06 11.04 12.05
C GLY A 252 7.15 9.82 11.12
N ASP A 253 8.26 9.05 11.13
CA ASP A 253 8.38 7.80 10.36
C ASP A 253 7.72 6.61 11.08
N GLN A 254 6.49 6.80 11.57
CA GLN A 254 5.68 5.69 12.04
C GLN A 254 5.18 4.88 10.83
N CYS A 255 5.95 3.83 10.51
CA CYS A 255 5.68 2.77 9.53
C CYS A 255 5.20 3.28 8.16
N ASN A 256 6.15 3.52 7.25
CA ASN A 256 5.86 3.80 5.85
C ASN A 256 5.07 2.62 5.23
N THR A 257 3.78 2.82 5.08
CA THR A 257 2.69 1.91 4.74
C THR A 257 2.66 1.46 3.27
N TYR A 258 3.79 1.55 2.56
CA TYR A 258 3.83 1.35 1.10
C TYR A 258 4.10 -0.09 0.63
N ILE A 259 4.10 -1.06 1.54
CA ILE A 259 3.85 -2.44 1.13
C ILE A 259 2.34 -2.62 1.17
N LYS A 260 1.71 -2.82 0.00
CA LYS A 260 0.40 -3.47 -0.12
C LYS A 260 0.50 -4.89 0.47
N GLY A 261 0.55 -4.98 1.79
CA GLY A 261 0.08 -6.12 2.57
C GLY A 261 -1.44 -6.06 2.64
N ILE A 262 -2.07 -7.13 3.13
CA ILE A 262 -3.52 -7.21 3.28
C ILE A 262 -3.97 -6.07 4.21
N GLY A 263 -4.45 -5.00 3.58
CA GLY A 263 -5.47 -4.07 4.03
C GLY A 263 -5.19 -3.25 5.28
N LEU A 264 -5.35 -1.94 5.09
CA LEU A 264 -5.48 -0.89 6.07
C LEU A 264 -4.15 -0.32 6.57
N THR A 265 -3.78 0.75 5.88
CA THR A 265 -2.94 1.81 6.42
C THR A 265 -3.69 2.53 7.55
N LEU A 266 -2.98 3.28 8.39
CA LEU A 266 -3.57 4.13 9.42
C LEU A 266 -4.71 5.00 8.86
N ASP A 267 -4.48 5.57 7.69
CA ASP A 267 -5.37 6.50 6.99
C ASP A 267 -6.65 5.81 6.52
N ASP A 268 -6.57 4.53 6.13
CA ASP A 268 -7.75 3.76 5.68
C ASP A 268 -8.72 3.43 6.82
N ILE A 269 -8.22 3.21 8.04
CA ILE A 269 -9.06 2.85 9.21
C ILE A 269 -9.74 4.09 9.77
N LEU A 270 -9.01 5.20 9.81
CA LEU A 270 -9.34 6.35 10.67
C LEU A 270 -9.65 7.62 9.87
N ARG A 271 -9.55 7.57 8.53
CA ARG A 271 -9.87 8.67 7.60
C ARG A 271 -9.24 10.01 7.98
N ASP A 272 -8.00 9.98 8.47
CA ASP A 272 -7.26 11.16 8.95
C ASP A 272 -7.94 11.96 10.08
N GLU A 273 -8.90 11.38 10.81
CA GLU A 273 -9.65 12.12 11.85
C GLU A 273 -8.99 12.09 13.24
N LEU A 274 -7.92 11.31 13.44
CA LEU A 274 -7.27 11.17 14.75
C LEU A 274 -6.46 12.41 15.13
N GLN A 275 -6.82 13.02 16.25
CA GLN A 275 -6.10 14.19 16.76
C GLN A 275 -5.03 13.75 17.80
N PRO A 276 -3.74 14.03 17.58
CA PRO A 276 -2.70 13.71 18.56
C PRO A 276 -2.94 14.45 19.88
N ASN A 277 -2.54 13.84 21.00
CA ASN A 277 -2.60 14.39 22.36
C ASN A 277 -4.01 14.60 22.95
N LYS A 278 -5.06 14.03 22.36
CA LYS A 278 -6.41 13.97 22.96
C LYS A 278 -6.74 12.56 23.45
N VAL A 279 -7.27 12.46 24.66
CA VAL A 279 -7.81 11.22 25.23
C VAL A 279 -8.96 10.70 24.35
N LEU A 280 -9.12 9.39 24.22
CA LEU A 280 -10.12 8.74 23.35
C LEU A 280 -11.54 9.29 23.55
N ASN A 281 -11.94 9.63 24.77
CA ASN A 281 -13.25 10.23 25.08
C ASN A 281 -13.46 11.63 24.48
N ASN A 282 -12.40 12.30 24.03
CA ASN A 282 -12.42 13.61 23.39
C ASN A 282 -12.06 13.56 21.89
N GLN A 283 -11.94 12.37 21.30
CA GLN A 283 -11.77 12.16 19.86
C GLN A 283 -13.10 12.32 19.10
N SER A 284 -13.04 12.32 17.76
CA SER A 284 -14.23 12.44 16.89
C SER A 284 -15.25 11.32 17.13
N PHE A 285 -16.51 11.57 16.76
CA PHE A 285 -17.57 10.57 16.85
C PHE A 285 -17.22 9.31 16.04
N SER A 286 -16.64 9.46 14.85
CA SER A 286 -16.24 8.36 13.97
C SER A 286 -15.26 7.40 14.67
N ILE A 287 -14.27 7.95 15.39
CA ILE A 287 -13.27 7.16 16.12
C ILE A 287 -13.91 6.39 17.28
N LYS A 288 -14.77 7.05 18.07
CA LYS A 288 -15.50 6.41 19.17
C LYS A 288 -16.43 5.32 18.67
N PHE A 289 -17.13 5.58 17.58
CA PHE A 289 -18.01 4.62 16.93
C PHE A 289 -17.21 3.41 16.40
N SER A 290 -16.07 3.63 15.74
CA SER A 290 -15.18 2.57 15.28
C SER A 290 -14.62 1.73 16.45
N ALA A 291 -14.20 2.39 17.53
CA ALA A 291 -13.76 1.70 18.75
C ALA A 291 -14.89 0.86 19.37
N GLY A 292 -16.12 1.39 19.42
CA GLY A 292 -17.29 0.63 19.87
C GLY A 292 -17.60 -0.57 18.96
N LEU A 293 -17.52 -0.39 17.64
CA LEU A 293 -17.77 -1.45 16.67
C LEU A 293 -16.76 -2.61 16.80
N THR A 294 -15.47 -2.31 17.00
CA THR A 294 -14.44 -3.35 17.18
C THR A 294 -14.68 -4.19 18.43
N ILE A 295 -15.16 -3.59 19.53
CA ILE A 295 -15.55 -4.31 20.76
C ILE A 295 -16.77 -5.20 20.50
N ILE A 296 -17.79 -4.71 19.78
CA ILE A 296 -18.98 -5.49 19.43
C ILE A 296 -18.59 -6.71 18.57
N MET A 297 -17.71 -6.51 17.58
CA MET A 297 -17.21 -7.59 16.72
C MET A 297 -16.46 -8.66 17.52
N PHE A 298 -15.67 -8.27 18.52
CA PHE A 298 -15.01 -9.21 19.44
C PHE A 298 -16.01 -10.09 20.18
N VAL A 299 -17.01 -9.46 20.81
CA VAL A 299 -18.01 -10.17 21.62
C VAL A 299 -18.81 -11.12 20.74
N ALA A 300 -19.21 -10.69 19.55
CA ALA A 300 -19.88 -11.57 18.58
C ALA A 300 -19.00 -12.76 18.17
N GLY A 301 -17.70 -12.52 17.91
CA GLY A 301 -16.73 -13.57 17.60
C GLY A 301 -16.55 -14.58 18.74
N LEU A 302 -16.48 -14.10 19.99
CA LEU A 302 -16.36 -14.94 21.18
C LEU A 302 -17.59 -15.83 21.36
N ILE A 303 -18.80 -15.26 21.21
CA ILE A 303 -20.06 -16.00 21.27
C ILE A 303 -20.09 -17.10 20.20
N ASN A 304 -19.72 -16.78 18.95
CA ASN A 304 -19.66 -17.76 17.86
C ASN A 304 -18.65 -18.88 18.13
N SER A 305 -17.48 -18.56 18.70
CA SER A 305 -16.48 -19.56 19.08
C SER A 305 -16.99 -20.49 20.18
N VAL A 306 -17.68 -19.96 21.19
CA VAL A 306 -18.27 -20.77 22.28
C VAL A 306 -19.39 -21.67 21.75
N LEU A 307 -20.30 -21.13 20.94
CA LEU A 307 -21.38 -21.92 20.31
C LEU A 307 -20.83 -23.05 19.44
N SER A 308 -19.76 -22.79 18.69
CA SER A 308 -19.10 -23.81 17.85
C SER A 308 -18.45 -24.91 18.69
N PHE A 309 -17.83 -24.54 19.81
CA PHE A 309 -17.27 -25.51 20.76
C PHE A 309 -18.34 -26.37 21.43
N ILE A 310 -19.48 -25.79 21.82
CA ILE A 310 -20.62 -26.53 22.36
C ILE A 310 -21.16 -27.52 21.32
N THR A 311 -21.30 -27.08 20.07
CA THR A 311 -21.76 -27.94 18.95
C THR A 311 -20.81 -29.12 18.72
N PHE A 312 -19.50 -28.91 18.87
CA PHE A 312 -18.49 -29.97 18.73
C PHE A 312 -18.53 -31.04 19.83
N GLN A 313 -19.04 -30.72 21.03
CA GLN A 313 -19.14 -31.69 22.13
C GLN A 313 -20.23 -32.76 21.91
N HIS A 314 -21.15 -32.56 20.97
CA HIS A 314 -22.14 -33.58 20.61
C HIS A 314 -21.47 -34.70 19.77
N LYS A 315 -21.56 -35.95 20.25
CA LYS A 315 -20.91 -37.15 19.66
C LYS A 315 -21.24 -37.37 18.18
N ASP A 316 -22.44 -37.00 17.74
CA ASP A 316 -22.86 -37.16 16.34
C ASP A 316 -22.07 -36.26 15.36
N SER A 317 -21.49 -35.17 15.86
CA SER A 317 -20.69 -34.22 15.06
C SER A 317 -19.19 -34.55 15.02
N GLN A 318 -18.73 -35.55 15.78
CA GLN A 318 -17.31 -35.98 15.81
C GLN A 318 -16.96 -37.00 14.72
N GLN A 319 -17.97 -37.63 14.11
CA GLN A 319 -17.78 -38.69 13.11
C GLN A 319 -17.55 -38.18 11.68
N VAL A 320 -17.65 -36.87 11.45
CA VAL A 320 -17.52 -36.24 10.13
C VAL A 320 -16.57 -35.06 10.22
N GLY A 321 -15.65 -34.90 9.26
CA GLY A 321 -14.65 -33.83 9.22
C GLY A 321 -15.21 -32.43 9.52
N CYS A 322 -16.48 -32.19 9.16
CA CYS A 322 -17.28 -31.01 9.43
C CYS A 322 -17.18 -30.47 10.88
N GLY A 323 -17.16 -31.32 11.91
CA GLY A 323 -17.07 -30.87 13.31
C GLY A 323 -15.72 -30.22 13.65
N MET A 324 -14.64 -30.83 13.17
CA MET A 324 -13.26 -30.32 13.35
C MET A 324 -13.03 -29.05 12.53
N TYR A 325 -13.53 -28.99 11.29
CA TYR A 325 -13.40 -27.78 10.47
C TYR A 325 -14.21 -26.62 11.02
N LEU A 326 -15.42 -26.86 11.54
CA LEU A 326 -16.23 -25.83 12.18
C LEU A 326 -15.57 -25.22 13.42
N LEU A 327 -15.06 -26.07 14.31
CA LEU A 327 -14.37 -25.61 15.50
C LEU A 327 -13.12 -24.80 15.11
N THR A 328 -12.34 -25.32 14.16
CA THR A 328 -11.12 -24.66 13.69
C THR A 328 -11.42 -23.32 13.01
N SER A 329 -12.50 -23.23 12.22
CA SER A 329 -12.92 -22.00 11.52
C SER A 329 -13.34 -20.92 12.51
N SER A 330 -14.12 -21.29 13.53
CA SER A 330 -14.54 -20.35 14.56
C SER A 330 -13.37 -19.86 15.42
N ILE A 331 -12.38 -20.73 15.68
CA ILE A 331 -11.14 -20.35 16.36
C ILE A 331 -10.32 -19.38 15.48
N THR A 332 -10.16 -19.65 14.18
CA THR A 332 -9.42 -18.76 13.28
C THR A 332 -10.12 -17.41 13.10
N SER A 333 -11.45 -17.37 13.08
CA SER A 333 -12.22 -16.13 13.03
C SER A 333 -12.03 -15.31 14.31
N LEU A 334 -12.09 -15.95 15.48
CA LEU A 334 -11.85 -15.29 16.76
C LEU A 334 -10.42 -14.73 16.84
N LEU A 335 -9.41 -15.49 16.42
CA LEU A 335 -8.02 -15.05 16.37
C LEU A 335 -7.82 -13.87 15.41
N THR A 336 -8.49 -13.91 14.25
CA THR A 336 -8.45 -12.81 13.26
C THR A 336 -9.04 -11.54 13.84
N ILE A 337 -10.24 -11.60 14.42
CA ILE A 337 -10.90 -10.46 15.06
C ILE A 337 -10.03 -9.91 16.21
N SER A 338 -9.49 -10.79 17.05
CA SER A 338 -8.59 -10.42 18.15
C SER A 338 -7.36 -9.67 17.66
N MET A 339 -6.73 -10.15 16.59
CA MET A 339 -5.56 -9.49 16.01
C MET A 339 -5.88 -8.15 15.34
N PHE A 340 -7.06 -8.00 14.73
CA PHE A 340 -7.52 -6.70 14.25
C PHE A 340 -7.70 -5.69 15.38
N ILE A 341 -8.26 -6.13 16.51
CA ILE A 341 -8.42 -5.29 17.70
C ILE A 341 -7.07 -4.91 18.28
N ILE A 342 -6.15 -5.86 18.40
CA ILE A 342 -4.77 -5.59 18.84
C ILE A 342 -4.12 -4.57 17.91
N LYS A 343 -4.24 -4.73 16.58
CA LYS A 343 -3.69 -3.76 15.61
C LYS A 343 -4.35 -2.38 15.74
N PHE A 344 -5.67 -2.32 15.87
CA PHE A 344 -6.42 -1.07 16.03
C PHE A 344 -6.01 -0.32 17.30
N TRP A 345 -5.96 -1.00 18.44
CA TRP A 345 -5.58 -0.38 19.72
C TRP A 345 -4.10 -0.06 19.81
N PHE A 346 -3.23 -0.90 19.22
CA PHE A 346 -1.81 -0.58 19.06
C PHE A 346 -1.66 0.76 18.34
N VAL A 347 -2.37 0.93 17.22
CA VAL A 347 -2.38 2.17 16.43
C VAL A 347 -2.92 3.38 17.22
N VAL A 348 -4.04 3.21 17.92
CA VAL A 348 -4.62 4.29 18.75
C VAL A 348 -3.65 4.70 19.86
N LEU A 349 -3.00 3.74 20.52
CA LEU A 349 -2.03 4.00 21.60
C LEU A 349 -0.76 4.68 21.07
N THR A 350 -0.23 4.26 19.92
CA THR A 350 0.95 4.87 19.30
C THR A 350 0.70 6.29 18.81
N HIS A 351 -0.55 6.63 18.46
CA HIS A 351 -0.95 7.99 18.05
C HIS A 351 -1.30 8.92 19.21
N ILE A 352 -1.84 8.38 20.32
CA ILE A 352 -2.17 9.17 21.51
C ILE A 352 -0.92 9.47 22.35
N ASN A 353 0.04 8.55 22.41
CA ASN A 353 1.27 8.72 23.18
C ASN A 353 2.42 9.25 22.34
N VAL A 354 2.87 10.46 22.66
CA VAL A 354 4.01 11.14 22.01
C VAL A 354 5.33 10.34 22.18
N SER A 355 5.49 9.61 23.29
CA SER A 355 6.71 8.87 23.63
C SER A 355 6.52 7.35 23.54
N THR A 356 6.30 6.83 22.33
CA THR A 356 6.25 5.37 22.11
C THR A 356 7.63 4.82 21.75
N SER A 357 8.09 3.78 22.46
CA SER A 357 9.40 3.15 22.22
C SER A 357 9.53 2.61 20.79
N LEU A 358 10.70 2.84 20.16
CA LEU A 358 11.02 2.35 18.81
C LEU A 358 10.96 0.81 18.72
N ALA A 359 11.28 0.11 19.80
CA ALA A 359 11.17 -1.35 19.86
C ALA A 359 9.71 -1.83 19.82
N VAL A 360 8.79 -1.08 20.45
CA VAL A 360 7.34 -1.34 20.40
C VAL A 360 6.80 -1.12 18.99
N LEU A 361 7.21 -0.04 18.33
CA LEU A 361 6.85 0.27 16.94
C LEU A 361 7.35 -0.79 15.94
N ARG A 362 8.64 -1.17 16.02
CA ARG A 362 9.21 -2.23 15.17
C ARG A 362 8.59 -3.60 15.46
N GLY A 363 8.34 -3.92 16.72
CA GLY A 363 7.68 -5.16 17.14
C GLY A 363 6.25 -5.27 16.59
N GLY A 364 5.50 -4.16 16.61
CA GLY A 364 4.17 -4.08 16.03
C GLY A 364 4.16 -4.27 14.50
N CYS A 365 4.99 -3.52 13.77
CA CYS A 365 5.00 -3.58 12.30
C CYS A 365 5.57 -4.91 11.75
N ALA A 366 6.51 -5.57 12.43
CA ALA A 366 7.02 -6.87 12.00
C ALA A 366 6.13 -8.06 12.42
N SER A 367 5.60 -8.04 13.65
CA SER A 367 4.94 -9.22 14.25
C SER A 367 3.43 -9.22 14.06
N ILE A 368 2.74 -8.11 14.36
CA ILE A 368 1.28 -8.04 14.34
C ILE A 368 0.77 -8.21 12.92
N GLU A 369 1.41 -7.57 11.94
CA GLU A 369 0.99 -7.68 10.53
C GLU A 369 1.21 -9.08 9.95
N SER A 370 2.36 -9.70 10.23
CA SER A 370 2.67 -11.05 9.75
C SER A 370 1.72 -12.09 10.33
N ILE A 371 1.40 -11.98 11.62
CA ILE A 371 0.47 -12.87 12.32
C ILE A 371 -0.97 -12.64 11.84
N LEU A 372 -1.39 -11.38 11.67
CA LEU A 372 -2.71 -11.04 11.15
C LEU A 372 -2.90 -11.57 9.72
N LYS A 373 -1.88 -11.49 8.85
CA LYS A 373 -1.90 -12.10 7.51
C LYS A 373 -2.09 -13.61 7.57
N LEU A 374 -1.40 -14.28 8.49
CA LEU A 374 -1.53 -15.72 8.69
C LEU A 374 -2.95 -16.09 9.12
N PHE A 375 -3.57 -15.36 10.05
CA PHE A 375 -4.92 -15.66 10.50
C PHE A 375 -5.98 -15.32 9.46
N LEU A 376 -5.87 -14.20 8.74
CA LEU A 376 -6.73 -13.87 7.60
C LEU A 376 -6.67 -14.94 6.51
N TYR A 377 -5.47 -15.47 6.25
CA TYR A 377 -5.25 -16.56 5.31
C TYR A 377 -5.99 -17.84 5.76
N LEU A 378 -5.80 -18.24 7.01
CA LEU A 378 -6.43 -19.44 7.58
C LEU A 378 -7.96 -19.30 7.67
N ASP A 379 -8.44 -18.13 8.05
CA ASP A 379 -9.87 -17.84 8.22
C ASP A 379 -10.63 -17.83 6.88
N GLY A 380 -10.08 -17.18 5.87
CA GLY A 380 -10.65 -17.20 4.51
C GLY A 380 -10.68 -18.61 3.92
N TRP A 381 -9.61 -19.38 4.15
CA TRP A 381 -9.50 -20.78 3.71
C TRP A 381 -10.54 -21.68 4.40
N LEU A 382 -10.63 -21.65 5.73
CA LEU A 382 -11.54 -22.53 6.48
C LEU A 382 -13.00 -22.17 6.28
N ASN A 383 -13.36 -20.88 6.25
CA ASN A 383 -14.74 -20.46 6.06
C ASN A 383 -15.28 -20.93 4.70
N ALA A 384 -14.46 -20.91 3.66
CA ALA A 384 -14.84 -21.43 2.34
C ALA A 384 -15.02 -22.96 2.36
N CYS A 385 -14.10 -23.70 2.98
CA CYS A 385 -14.20 -25.15 3.12
C CYS A 385 -15.46 -25.58 3.89
N VAL A 386 -15.72 -24.96 5.05
CA VAL A 386 -16.89 -25.25 5.89
C VAL A 386 -18.20 -24.92 5.18
N ALA A 387 -18.26 -23.80 4.45
CA ALA A 387 -19.47 -23.42 3.72
C ALA A 387 -19.80 -24.44 2.62
N ILE A 388 -18.80 -24.89 1.87
CA ILE A 388 -18.97 -25.91 0.83
C ILE A 388 -19.39 -27.24 1.45
N GLU A 389 -18.69 -27.70 2.50
CA GLU A 389 -18.99 -28.96 3.18
C GLU A 389 -20.41 -28.97 3.77
N ARG A 390 -20.82 -27.91 4.48
CA ARG A 390 -22.18 -27.79 5.02
C ARG A 390 -23.26 -27.77 3.95
N ALA A 391 -23.04 -27.03 2.85
CA ALA A 391 -23.98 -27.00 1.75
C ALA A 391 -24.24 -28.41 1.17
N LEU A 392 -23.22 -29.26 1.17
CA LEU A 392 -23.29 -30.59 0.58
C LEU A 392 -23.79 -31.67 1.53
N LEU A 393 -23.40 -31.61 2.81
CA LEU A 393 -23.73 -32.63 3.81
C LEU A 393 -25.09 -32.42 4.46
N LEU A 394 -25.52 -31.17 4.66
CA LEU A 394 -26.81 -30.87 5.32
C LEU A 394 -28.00 -30.87 4.35
N PHE A 395 -27.76 -30.59 3.07
CA PHE A 395 -28.82 -30.51 2.07
C PHE A 395 -28.72 -31.68 1.09
N GLN A 396 -29.49 -32.74 1.35
CA GLN A 396 -29.70 -33.78 0.36
C GLN A 396 -30.41 -33.17 -0.85
N GLY A 397 -29.84 -33.33 -2.04
CA GLY A 397 -30.44 -32.86 -3.28
C GLY A 397 -29.82 -31.60 -3.90
N VAL A 398 -28.70 -31.08 -3.38
CA VAL A 398 -27.99 -29.97 -4.05
C VAL A 398 -27.58 -30.37 -5.48
N GLN A 399 -27.91 -29.50 -6.43
CA GLN A 399 -27.67 -29.72 -7.87
C GLN A 399 -26.51 -28.88 -8.41
N ALA A 400 -26.22 -27.74 -7.79
CA ALA A 400 -25.08 -26.86 -8.10
C ALA A 400 -24.77 -25.98 -6.88
N VAL A 401 -23.53 -25.49 -6.78
CA VAL A 401 -23.08 -24.60 -5.71
C VAL A 401 -22.64 -23.26 -6.30
N PHE A 402 -23.05 -22.15 -5.69
CA PHE A 402 -22.54 -20.81 -6.03
C PHE A 402 -21.75 -20.23 -4.86
N VAL A 403 -20.46 -20.05 -5.05
CA VAL A 403 -19.55 -19.46 -4.07
C VAL A 403 -19.27 -18.02 -4.49
N ASN A 404 -19.88 -17.05 -3.80
CA ASN A 404 -19.66 -15.63 -4.05
C ASN A 404 -18.87 -15.02 -2.89
N ILE A 405 -17.59 -14.74 -3.11
CA ILE A 405 -16.70 -14.16 -2.11
C ILE A 405 -16.27 -12.78 -2.57
N PHE A 406 -16.67 -11.78 -1.78
CA PHE A 406 -16.26 -10.40 -1.93
C PHE A 406 -15.32 -10.04 -0.78
N GLY A 407 -14.06 -9.83 -1.08
CA GLY A 407 -13.10 -9.36 -0.10
C GLY A 407 -12.20 -8.36 -0.80
N GLY A 408 -12.51 -7.08 -0.72
CA GLY A 408 -11.77 -6.04 -1.42
C GLY A 408 -10.25 -6.17 -1.26
N ILE A 409 -9.79 -6.51 -0.04
CA ILE A 409 -8.39 -6.73 0.33
C ILE A 409 -7.95 -8.21 0.33
N MET A 410 -8.88 -9.15 0.11
CA MET A 410 -8.59 -10.59 0.20
C MET A 410 -7.85 -11.06 -1.06
N ARG A 411 -6.93 -12.00 -0.87
CA ARG A 411 -6.18 -12.62 -1.96
C ARG A 411 -6.99 -13.76 -2.58
N CYS A 412 -7.51 -13.54 -3.77
CA CYS A 412 -8.37 -14.49 -4.46
C CYS A 412 -7.65 -15.78 -4.84
N ASP A 413 -6.35 -15.72 -5.11
CA ASP A 413 -5.55 -16.89 -5.47
C ASP A 413 -5.48 -17.93 -4.35
N VAL A 414 -5.37 -17.47 -3.10
CA VAL A 414 -5.44 -18.32 -1.90
C VAL A 414 -6.82 -18.96 -1.75
N ILE A 415 -7.86 -18.16 -1.92
CA ILE A 415 -9.25 -18.62 -1.79
C ILE A 415 -9.55 -19.69 -2.85
N ALA A 416 -9.09 -19.47 -4.08
CA ALA A 416 -9.20 -20.44 -5.17
C ALA A 416 -8.50 -21.77 -4.83
N GLN A 417 -7.27 -21.73 -4.27
CA GLN A 417 -6.59 -22.95 -3.79
C GLN A 417 -7.42 -23.67 -2.74
N GLY A 418 -8.07 -22.93 -1.83
CA GLY A 418 -8.97 -23.49 -0.84
C GLY A 418 -10.16 -24.21 -1.42
N ILE A 419 -10.86 -23.57 -2.35
CA ILE A 419 -12.01 -24.15 -3.04
C ILE A 419 -11.60 -25.41 -3.82
N VAL A 420 -10.46 -25.39 -4.50
CA VAL A 420 -9.93 -26.56 -5.24
C VAL A 420 -9.56 -27.69 -4.30
N ALA A 421 -8.90 -27.40 -3.18
CA ALA A 421 -8.55 -28.39 -2.17
C ALA A 421 -9.80 -29.04 -1.56
N ALA A 422 -10.81 -28.24 -1.19
CA ALA A 422 -12.09 -28.73 -0.68
C ALA A 422 -12.81 -29.60 -1.72
N ALA A 423 -12.83 -29.17 -2.98
CA ALA A 423 -13.46 -29.94 -4.05
C ALA A 423 -12.80 -31.32 -4.26
N LYS A 424 -11.46 -31.37 -4.12
CA LYS A 424 -10.68 -32.60 -4.19
C LYS A 424 -10.94 -33.53 -3.00
N GLU A 425 -10.89 -33.00 -1.79
CA GLU A 425 -11.03 -33.77 -0.55
C GLU A 425 -12.44 -34.37 -0.42
N LEU A 426 -13.47 -33.58 -0.76
CA LEU A 426 -14.87 -34.00 -0.73
C LEU A 426 -15.31 -34.76 -1.99
N LYS A 427 -14.42 -34.97 -2.97
CA LYS A 427 -14.69 -35.65 -4.25
C LYS A 427 -15.94 -35.12 -4.96
N LEU A 428 -16.03 -33.81 -5.11
CA LEU A 428 -17.23 -33.14 -5.62
C LEU A 428 -17.48 -33.46 -7.10
N THR A 429 -18.71 -33.90 -7.40
CA THR A 429 -19.16 -34.25 -8.75
C THR A 429 -20.14 -33.24 -9.34
N ILE A 430 -20.75 -32.40 -8.48
CA ILE A 430 -21.69 -31.35 -8.86
C ILE A 430 -20.95 -30.08 -9.30
N PRO A 431 -21.53 -29.28 -10.23
CA PRO A 431 -20.91 -28.06 -10.71
C PRO A 431 -20.84 -26.98 -9.63
N ILE A 432 -19.71 -26.27 -9.58
CA ILE A 432 -19.46 -25.15 -8.68
C ILE A 432 -19.24 -23.91 -9.53
N VAL A 433 -20.02 -22.86 -9.31
CA VAL A 433 -19.78 -21.53 -9.88
C VAL A 433 -19.14 -20.66 -8.80
N VAL A 434 -18.06 -19.97 -9.12
CA VAL A 434 -17.30 -19.17 -8.17
C VAL A 434 -17.17 -17.75 -8.68
N ARG A 435 -17.57 -16.79 -7.86
CA ARG A 435 -17.27 -15.37 -8.05
C ARG A 435 -16.29 -14.91 -6.98
N LEU A 436 -15.09 -14.52 -7.41
CA LEU A 436 -14.07 -13.96 -6.53
C LEU A 436 -13.83 -12.49 -6.90
N GLN A 437 -13.95 -11.60 -5.91
CA GLN A 437 -13.66 -10.18 -6.05
C GLN A 437 -12.67 -9.77 -4.96
N GLY A 438 -11.49 -9.29 -5.36
CA GLY A 438 -10.37 -8.97 -4.47
C GLY A 438 -9.05 -8.76 -5.20
N THR A 439 -7.93 -9.09 -4.57
CA THR A 439 -6.59 -9.00 -5.16
C THR A 439 -6.19 -10.31 -5.84
N ARG A 440 -5.40 -10.25 -6.93
CA ARG A 440 -4.91 -11.42 -7.69
C ARG A 440 -6.04 -12.33 -8.22
N VAL A 441 -7.12 -11.73 -8.70
CA VAL A 441 -8.28 -12.45 -9.27
C VAL A 441 -7.86 -13.28 -10.49
N ASP A 442 -6.95 -12.76 -11.32
CA ASP A 442 -6.50 -13.47 -12.53
C ASP A 442 -5.74 -14.75 -12.19
N ASP A 443 -4.86 -14.70 -11.19
CA ASP A 443 -4.16 -15.90 -10.67
C ASP A 443 -5.15 -16.92 -10.10
N ALA A 444 -6.19 -16.44 -9.41
CA ALA A 444 -7.26 -17.29 -8.88
C ALA A 444 -8.01 -18.03 -9.99
N LYS A 445 -8.34 -17.33 -11.09
CA LYS A 445 -8.97 -17.93 -12.27
C LYS A 445 -8.07 -18.96 -12.92
N ALA A 446 -6.77 -18.69 -13.04
CA ALA A 446 -5.80 -19.65 -13.57
C ALA A 446 -5.70 -20.91 -12.70
N ILE A 447 -5.71 -20.76 -11.37
CA ILE A 447 -5.72 -21.89 -10.43
C ILE A 447 -7.00 -22.73 -10.59
N ILE A 448 -8.14 -22.08 -10.76
CA ILE A 448 -9.42 -22.75 -10.99
C ILE A 448 -9.43 -23.48 -12.34
N ALA A 449 -8.98 -22.82 -13.42
CA ALA A 449 -8.95 -23.39 -14.77
C ALA A 449 -8.00 -24.58 -14.91
N THR A 450 -6.89 -24.57 -14.17
CA THR A 450 -5.94 -25.69 -14.12
C THR A 450 -6.40 -26.82 -13.19
N SER A 451 -7.39 -26.57 -12.33
CA SER A 451 -7.98 -27.60 -11.50
C SER A 451 -8.82 -28.54 -12.35
N GLN A 452 -8.58 -29.85 -12.29
CA GLN A 452 -9.37 -30.86 -13.02
C GLN A 452 -10.83 -31.00 -12.50
N PHE A 453 -11.30 -30.03 -11.71
CA PHE A 453 -12.61 -30.01 -11.07
C PHE A 453 -13.57 -29.09 -11.82
N LYS A 454 -14.86 -29.39 -11.73
CA LYS A 454 -15.94 -28.64 -12.41
C LYS A 454 -16.24 -27.30 -11.71
N ILE A 455 -15.25 -26.42 -11.67
CA ILE A 455 -15.31 -25.11 -11.02
C ILE A 455 -15.30 -24.02 -12.10
N LEU A 456 -16.36 -23.22 -12.17
CA LEU A 456 -16.55 -22.17 -13.16
C LEU A 456 -16.32 -20.79 -12.53
N PRO A 457 -15.26 -20.05 -12.91
CA PRO A 457 -15.08 -18.69 -12.44
C PRO A 457 -16.04 -17.73 -13.15
N CYS A 458 -16.53 -16.72 -12.45
CA CYS A 458 -17.33 -15.63 -13.00
C CYS A 458 -16.95 -14.28 -12.36
N ASP A 459 -17.05 -13.22 -13.15
CA ASP A 459 -16.71 -11.86 -12.71
C ASP A 459 -17.92 -11.12 -12.14
N ASP A 460 -19.03 -11.21 -12.87
CA ASP A 460 -20.26 -10.51 -12.53
C ASP A 460 -21.19 -11.37 -11.67
N LEU A 461 -21.88 -10.71 -10.73
CA LEU A 461 -22.80 -11.36 -9.80
C LEU A 461 -24.03 -11.94 -10.52
N ALA A 462 -24.60 -11.16 -11.44
CA ALA A 462 -25.80 -11.55 -12.17
C ALA A 462 -25.47 -12.70 -13.13
N ASP A 463 -24.31 -12.68 -13.76
CA ASP A 463 -23.87 -13.78 -14.64
C ASP A 463 -23.58 -15.05 -13.83
N GLY A 464 -22.89 -14.95 -12.69
CA GLY A 464 -22.68 -16.08 -11.78
C GLY A 464 -23.99 -16.71 -11.30
N ALA A 465 -24.96 -15.88 -10.92
CA ALA A 465 -26.30 -16.31 -10.51
C ALA A 465 -27.07 -16.99 -11.65
N ARG A 466 -27.05 -16.43 -12.86
CA ARG A 466 -27.69 -17.04 -14.04
C ARG A 466 -27.04 -18.39 -14.38
N LEU A 467 -25.72 -18.46 -14.28
CA LEU A 467 -24.95 -19.65 -14.63
C LEU A 467 -25.22 -20.80 -13.66
N VAL A 468 -25.21 -20.55 -12.35
CA VAL A 468 -25.49 -21.61 -11.37
C VAL A 468 -26.92 -22.14 -11.51
N VAL A 469 -27.90 -21.27 -11.77
CA VAL A 469 -29.31 -21.67 -11.97
C VAL A 469 -29.45 -22.58 -13.20
N LYS A 470 -28.82 -22.20 -14.32
CA LYS A 470 -28.83 -23.02 -15.55
C LYS A 470 -28.18 -24.39 -15.32
N LEU A 471 -27.03 -24.43 -14.64
CA LEU A 471 -26.33 -25.68 -14.34
C LEU A 471 -27.16 -26.58 -13.42
N ALA A 472 -27.79 -26.01 -12.38
CA ALA A 472 -28.70 -26.74 -11.51
C ALA A 472 -29.87 -27.35 -12.31
N GLN A 473 -30.50 -26.60 -13.21
CA GLN A 473 -31.57 -27.09 -14.07
C GLN A 473 -31.13 -28.25 -14.97
N ILE A 474 -29.94 -28.16 -15.58
CA ILE A 474 -29.38 -29.23 -16.41
C ILE A 474 -29.16 -30.50 -15.57
N VAL A 475 -28.56 -30.37 -14.39
CA VAL A 475 -28.34 -31.50 -13.47
C VAL A 475 -29.69 -32.09 -13.02
N SER A 476 -30.69 -31.26 -12.76
CA SER A 476 -32.05 -31.69 -12.42
C SER A 476 -32.69 -32.52 -13.53
N LEU A 477 -32.66 -32.00 -14.76
CA LEU A 477 -33.23 -32.65 -15.94
C LEU A 477 -32.56 -33.99 -16.19
N ALA A 478 -31.24 -34.03 -16.16
CA ALA A 478 -30.50 -35.26 -16.39
C ALA A 478 -30.73 -36.30 -15.30
N ARG A 479 -30.81 -35.89 -14.03
CA ARG A 479 -31.19 -36.79 -12.93
C ARG A 479 -32.60 -37.34 -13.12
N SER A 480 -33.55 -36.52 -13.59
CA SER A 480 -34.92 -36.97 -13.89
C SER A 480 -35.00 -37.94 -15.08
N ALA A 481 -34.04 -37.85 -16.00
CA ALA A 481 -33.91 -38.75 -17.15
C ALA A 481 -32.99 -39.96 -16.90
N SER A 482 -32.42 -40.10 -15.69
CA SER A 482 -31.41 -41.12 -15.36
C SER A 482 -30.17 -41.10 -16.27
N ILE A 483 -29.77 -39.91 -16.73
CA ILE A 483 -28.61 -39.69 -17.60
C ILE A 483 -27.49 -39.00 -16.81
N ALA A 484 -26.24 -39.45 -16.98
CA ALA A 484 -25.08 -38.78 -16.42
C ALA A 484 -24.64 -37.61 -17.32
N VAL A 485 -24.41 -36.43 -16.74
CA VAL A 485 -23.93 -35.25 -17.47
C VAL A 485 -22.47 -34.97 -17.17
N GLN A 486 -21.69 -34.86 -18.23
CA GLN A 486 -20.32 -34.37 -18.17
C GLN A 486 -20.30 -32.96 -18.76
N PHE A 487 -19.85 -31.99 -17.95
CA PHE A 487 -19.70 -30.61 -18.38
C PHE A 487 -18.27 -30.43 -18.89
N GLU A 488 -18.13 -30.00 -20.14
CA GLU A 488 -16.87 -29.46 -20.67
C GLU A 488 -16.93 -27.95 -20.58
N LEU A 489 -15.91 -27.35 -19.96
CA LEU A 489 -15.84 -25.93 -19.71
C LEU A 489 -15.02 -25.24 -20.80
N PRO A 490 -15.46 -24.10 -21.34
CA PRO A 490 -14.61 -23.29 -22.20
C PRO A 490 -13.42 -22.79 -21.37
N ILE A 491 -12.21 -23.00 -21.89
CA ILE A 491 -10.94 -22.54 -21.31
C ILE A 491 -10.89 -21.01 -21.32
#